data_AF-A0A410DSE1-F1
#
_entry.id   AF-A0A410DSE1-F1
#
_cell.length_a   1.000
_cell.length_b   1.000
_cell.length_c   1.000
_cell.angle_alpha   90.00
_cell.angle_beta   90.00
_cell.angle_gamma   90.00
#
_symmetry.space_group_name_H-M   'P 1'
#
loop_
_entity.id
_entity.type
_entity.pdbx_description
1 polymer ?
#
loop_
_entity_poly.entity_id
_entity_poly.type
_entity_poly.pdbx_seq_one_letter_code
_entity_poly.pdbx_strand_id
1 'polypeptide(L)'
;MVEFMNKTREIYYNERKKSSFTFNDYNILLKPMWMKNLNDNRYAATYKDQSILKRKGRIAIGTIVQANYRLFSLEINNNPAVMVFSEDPYFEENPKALKAIASELTKIKGKVCNDEKLQGFADILDDEIVTLFNAKLPESITFGKEVYLTTFMVHREQLPNRYIDFEYFPVLMCPEKTEASIILPSRYWASEVGKEQRKTKLIPKRKLKKLLYEDPMRYINGIDAYIKDTVDRGIRASEKKMWERKISYYRFQKSTALINCGKYQEAEDLLRELLSYYNMSKAEQNGDIFYSSILINLISPLIEQDKFSEARRYILMLEKAISNIKSEKHMQSFYLSLEYRKIQLDILDGDLERGVHSINKMLEEKPNDILRSSLYLYYGIYYFKKGNKNSALDYFDRTLKLIKTPGILKKVEYYKRKC
;
A
#
# COMPACT_ATOMS: atom_id res chain seq x y z
N MET A 1 21.73 19.75 12.96
CA MET A 1 20.42 20.39 12.74
C MET A 1 20.53 21.64 11.87
N VAL A 2 21.44 22.59 12.19
CA VAL A 2 21.77 23.75 11.33
C VAL A 2 21.95 23.39 9.84
N GLU A 3 22.80 22.41 9.53
CA GLU A 3 23.02 21.98 8.14
C GLU A 3 21.75 21.44 7.46
N PHE A 4 20.96 20.64 8.19
CA PHE A 4 19.69 20.12 7.72
C PHE A 4 18.70 21.25 7.39
N MET A 5 18.60 22.26 8.23
CA MET A 5 17.71 23.42 8.02
C MET A 5 18.19 24.28 6.84
N ASN A 6 19.49 24.53 6.73
CA ASN A 6 20.07 25.29 5.61
C ASN A 6 19.82 24.62 4.25
N LYS A 7 20.10 23.31 4.15
CA LYS A 7 19.80 22.53 2.94
C LYS A 7 18.31 22.48 2.64
N THR A 8 17.47 22.34 3.67
CA THR A 8 16.00 22.34 3.53
C THR A 8 15.48 23.68 2.98
N ARG A 9 16.01 24.81 3.49
CA ARG A 9 15.72 26.15 2.99
C ARG A 9 16.12 26.31 1.53
N GLU A 10 17.33 25.89 1.19
CA GLU A 10 17.84 25.94 -0.18
C GLU A 10 16.92 25.19 -1.15
N ILE A 11 16.58 23.94 -0.84
CA ILE A 11 15.68 23.11 -1.68
C ILE A 11 14.32 23.80 -1.85
N TYR A 12 13.70 24.23 -0.75
CA TYR A 12 12.37 24.82 -0.80
C TYR A 12 12.34 26.16 -1.55
N TYR A 13 13.27 27.07 -1.26
CA TYR A 13 13.30 28.38 -1.89
C TYR A 13 13.66 28.31 -3.37
N ASN A 14 14.52 27.37 -3.78
CA ASN A 14 14.79 27.11 -5.20
C ASN A 14 13.56 26.59 -5.94
N GLU A 15 12.82 25.64 -5.34
CA GLU A 15 11.58 25.12 -5.94
C GLU A 15 10.46 26.18 -5.99
N ARG A 16 10.33 27.01 -4.96
CA ARG A 16 9.35 28.10 -4.89
C ARG A 16 9.54 29.13 -6.01
N LYS A 17 10.78 29.42 -6.41
CA LYS A 17 11.09 30.36 -7.51
C LYS A 17 10.63 29.86 -8.88
N LYS A 18 10.57 28.53 -9.09
CA LYS A 18 10.27 27.93 -10.40
C LYS A 18 8.81 28.10 -10.85
N SER A 19 7.92 28.59 -9.97
CA SER A 19 6.49 28.84 -10.23
C SER A 19 5.80 27.80 -11.13
N SER A 20 6.12 26.51 -10.93
CA SER A 20 5.59 25.46 -11.78
C SER A 20 4.17 25.05 -11.36
N PHE A 21 3.37 24.62 -12.32
CA PHE A 21 2.08 23.97 -12.06
C PHE A 21 2.22 22.83 -11.03
N THR A 22 3.32 22.06 -11.14
CA THR A 22 3.66 20.97 -10.21
C THR A 22 4.00 21.42 -8.79
N PHE A 23 4.50 22.64 -8.58
CA PHE A 23 4.70 23.24 -7.27
C PHE A 23 3.36 23.59 -6.63
N ASN A 24 2.43 24.15 -7.40
CA ASN A 24 1.12 24.50 -6.86
C ASN A 24 0.32 23.26 -6.49
N ASP A 25 0.15 22.31 -7.42
CA ASP A 25 -0.68 21.11 -7.23
C ASP A 25 -0.27 20.27 -6.02
N TYR A 26 1.02 19.96 -5.90
CA TYR A 26 1.50 19.10 -4.82
C TYR A 26 1.33 19.72 -3.43
N ASN A 27 1.44 21.05 -3.34
CA ASN A 27 1.39 21.75 -2.07
C ASN A 27 -0.06 22.08 -1.67
N ILE A 28 -1.08 21.80 -2.50
CA ILE A 28 -2.48 22.09 -2.14
C ILE A 28 -2.89 21.26 -0.93
N LEU A 29 -3.35 21.96 0.10
CA LEU A 29 -3.96 21.39 1.30
C LEU A 29 -5.46 21.33 1.13
N LEU A 30 -6.01 20.13 1.32
CA LEU A 30 -7.45 19.90 1.30
C LEU A 30 -7.98 19.75 2.73
N LYS A 31 -9.14 20.37 2.99
CA LYS A 31 -9.87 20.20 4.25
C LYS A 31 -10.21 18.71 4.46
N PRO A 32 -9.92 18.12 5.62
CA PRO A 32 -10.32 16.75 5.91
C PRO A 32 -11.85 16.61 5.95
N MET A 33 -12.35 15.41 5.68
CA MET A 33 -13.79 15.16 5.58
C MET A 33 -14.52 15.47 6.89
N TRP A 34 -13.94 15.14 8.04
CA TRP A 34 -14.58 15.42 9.34
C TRP A 34 -14.78 16.92 9.55
N MET A 35 -13.85 17.77 9.13
CA MET A 35 -13.97 19.23 9.24
C MET A 35 -15.12 19.75 8.36
N LYS A 36 -15.29 19.17 7.16
CA LYS A 36 -16.41 19.51 6.28
C LYS A 36 -17.74 19.03 6.85
N ASN A 37 -17.80 17.79 7.32
CA ASN A 37 -19.02 17.16 7.81
C ASN A 37 -19.54 17.82 9.11
N LEU A 38 -18.63 18.23 9.98
CA LEU A 38 -18.94 18.91 11.24
C LEU A 38 -19.03 20.44 11.10
N ASN A 39 -18.77 20.99 9.91
CA ASN A 39 -18.64 22.43 9.67
C ASN A 39 -17.68 23.14 10.67
N ASP A 40 -16.61 22.45 11.04
CA ASP A 40 -15.61 22.99 11.98
C ASP A 40 -14.72 23.98 11.25
N ASN A 41 -14.72 25.24 11.66
CA ASN A 41 -13.96 26.31 11.02
C ASN A 41 -12.74 26.78 11.82
N ARG A 42 -12.43 26.14 12.96
CA ARG A 42 -11.31 26.54 13.83
C ARG A 42 -9.97 26.58 13.09
N TYR A 43 -9.77 25.69 12.11
CA TYR A 43 -8.54 25.60 11.32
C TYR A 43 -8.65 26.21 9.91
N ALA A 44 -9.69 27.00 9.64
CA ALA A 44 -9.98 27.49 8.30
C ALA A 44 -8.84 28.32 7.69
N ALA A 45 -8.11 29.09 8.52
CA ALA A 45 -6.97 29.90 8.11
C ALA A 45 -5.90 29.08 7.37
N THR A 46 -5.62 27.84 7.82
CA THR A 46 -4.66 26.94 7.16
C THR A 46 -4.98 26.73 5.68
N TYR A 47 -6.26 26.60 5.34
CA TYR A 47 -6.71 26.31 3.98
C TYR A 47 -6.90 27.57 3.15
N LYS A 48 -7.41 28.64 3.75
CA LYS A 48 -7.64 29.94 3.12
C LYS A 48 -6.31 30.60 2.72
N ASP A 49 -5.35 30.57 3.64
CA ASP A 49 -4.11 31.37 3.53
C ASP A 49 -2.90 30.53 3.11
N GLN A 50 -3.09 29.26 2.75
CA GLN A 50 -2.00 28.40 2.26
C GLN A 50 -1.22 29.01 1.09
N SER A 51 -1.86 29.85 0.27
CA SER A 51 -1.20 30.55 -0.83
C SER A 51 -0.22 31.61 -0.33
N ILE A 52 -0.54 32.31 0.76
CA ILE A 52 0.33 33.27 1.44
C ILE A 52 1.53 32.53 2.01
N LEU A 53 1.30 31.45 2.76
CA LEU A 53 2.39 30.62 3.31
C LEU A 53 3.35 30.14 2.23
N LYS A 54 2.83 29.56 1.13
CA LYS A 54 3.68 29.05 0.03
C LYS A 54 4.49 30.15 -0.66
N ARG A 55 3.92 31.35 -0.81
CA ARG A 55 4.52 32.44 -1.58
C ARG A 55 5.33 33.43 -0.77
N LYS A 56 5.12 33.51 0.54
CA LYS A 56 5.73 34.52 1.42
C LYS A 56 6.31 33.94 2.71
N GLY A 57 5.95 32.71 3.07
CA GLY A 57 6.37 32.11 4.33
C GLY A 57 7.87 31.86 4.44
N ARG A 58 8.34 31.83 5.68
CA ARG A 58 9.71 31.56 6.09
C ARG A 58 9.77 30.22 6.82
N ILE A 59 10.96 29.62 6.84
CA ILE A 59 11.19 28.31 7.45
C ILE A 59 11.81 28.48 8.84
N ALA A 60 11.06 28.06 9.84
CA ALA A 60 11.45 27.97 11.25
C ALA A 60 11.69 26.50 11.66
N ILE A 61 12.34 26.28 12.81
CA ILE A 61 12.38 24.95 13.45
C ILE A 61 11.21 24.82 14.43
N GLY A 62 10.57 23.66 14.47
CA GLY A 62 9.49 23.36 15.39
C GLY A 62 9.57 21.99 16.04
N THR A 63 8.81 21.81 17.11
CA THR A 63 8.63 20.54 17.83
C THR A 63 7.19 20.44 18.38
N ILE A 64 6.69 19.22 18.51
CA ILE A 64 5.32 18.96 18.99
C ILE A 64 5.24 19.15 20.51
N VAL A 65 4.20 19.85 20.98
CA VAL A 65 3.83 19.93 22.41
C VAL A 65 2.74 18.90 22.72
N GLN A 66 1.70 18.87 21.89
CA GLN A 66 0.55 17.97 22.03
C GLN A 66 0.05 17.59 20.65
N ALA A 67 -0.36 16.34 20.47
CA ALA A 67 -0.95 15.88 19.21
C ALA A 67 -2.01 14.84 19.49
N ASN A 68 -3.03 14.78 18.64
CA ASN A 68 -3.99 13.68 18.67
C ASN A 68 -3.24 12.34 18.53
N TYR A 69 -3.48 11.37 19.42
CA TYR A 69 -2.74 10.10 19.45
C TYR A 69 -2.74 9.36 18.11
N ARG A 70 -3.80 9.53 17.31
CA ARG A 70 -3.92 8.95 15.97
C ARG A 70 -2.76 9.39 15.07
N LEU A 71 -2.21 10.60 15.26
CA LEU A 71 -1.11 11.12 14.45
C LEU A 71 0.20 10.32 14.60
N PHE A 72 0.34 9.48 15.63
CA PHE A 72 1.51 8.62 15.83
C PHE A 72 1.35 7.22 15.22
N SER A 73 0.20 6.89 14.65
CA SER A 73 -0.05 5.64 13.94
C SER A 73 -0.36 5.91 12.46
N LEU A 74 -0.23 4.87 11.62
CA LEU A 74 -0.58 4.98 10.21
C LEU A 74 -2.11 4.94 10.02
N GLU A 75 -2.71 6.11 9.84
CA GLU A 75 -4.13 6.27 9.54
C GLU A 75 -4.37 7.22 8.36
N ILE A 76 -5.64 7.37 7.97
CA ILE A 76 -6.07 8.14 6.80
C ILE A 76 -6.40 9.60 7.17
N ASN A 77 -6.83 9.87 8.40
CA ASN A 77 -7.35 11.18 8.78
C ASN A 77 -6.25 12.16 9.22
N ASN A 78 -6.27 13.36 8.66
CA ASN A 78 -5.51 14.52 9.15
C ASN A 78 -6.15 15.03 10.44
N ASN A 79 -5.36 15.37 11.45
CA ASN A 79 -5.83 15.80 12.77
C ASN A 79 -5.03 17.03 13.26
N PRO A 80 -5.58 17.81 14.19
CA PRO A 80 -4.87 18.93 14.78
C PRO A 80 -3.76 18.47 15.74
N ALA A 81 -2.79 19.35 15.91
CA ALA A 81 -1.73 19.26 16.91
C ALA A 81 -1.34 20.69 17.37
N VAL A 82 -0.54 20.75 18.42
CA VAL A 82 0.06 21.96 18.97
C VAL A 82 1.58 21.81 18.89
N MET A 83 2.25 22.85 18.39
CA MET A 83 3.70 22.92 18.31
C MET A 83 4.22 24.21 18.90
N VAL A 84 5.49 24.18 19.33
CA VAL A 84 6.29 25.39 19.47
C VAL A 84 7.25 25.51 18.30
N PHE A 85 7.50 26.74 17.85
CA PHE A 85 8.47 27.01 16.81
C PHE A 85 9.22 28.33 17.07
N SER A 86 10.40 28.46 16.46
CA SER A 86 11.20 29.68 16.53
C SER A 86 12.02 29.89 15.25
N GLU A 87 12.22 31.17 14.89
CA GLU A 87 13.16 31.61 13.85
C GLU A 87 14.54 31.96 14.43
N ASP A 88 14.72 31.94 15.77
CA ASP A 88 16.01 32.27 16.39
C ASP A 88 17.04 31.16 16.11
N PRO A 89 18.20 31.47 15.49
CA PRO A 89 19.25 30.50 15.16
C PRO A 89 19.73 29.67 16.36
N TYR A 90 19.61 30.20 17.58
CA TYR A 90 19.94 29.49 18.81
C TYR A 90 19.30 28.10 18.90
N PHE A 91 18.03 27.95 18.47
CA PHE A 91 17.32 26.68 18.54
C PHE A 91 17.69 25.71 17.42
N GLU A 92 18.30 26.17 16.33
CA GLU A 92 18.87 25.28 15.32
C GLU A 92 20.21 24.71 15.76
N GLU A 93 20.99 25.49 16.51
CA GLU A 93 22.22 25.05 17.16
C GLU A 93 21.91 24.16 18.37
N ASN A 94 20.83 24.47 19.10
CA ASN A 94 20.43 23.83 20.35
C ASN A 94 18.97 23.31 20.31
N PRO A 95 18.62 22.35 19.44
CA PRO A 95 17.25 21.88 19.27
C PRO A 95 16.65 21.25 20.54
N LYS A 96 17.51 20.71 21.42
CA LYS A 96 17.09 20.20 22.73
C LYS A 96 16.49 21.29 23.63
N ALA A 97 16.93 22.54 23.52
CA ALA A 97 16.35 23.65 24.29
C ALA A 97 14.89 23.89 23.87
N LEU A 98 14.58 23.84 22.57
CA LEU A 98 13.20 23.96 22.08
C LEU A 98 12.31 22.80 22.55
N LYS A 99 12.86 21.58 22.61
CA LYS A 99 12.17 20.40 23.16
C LYS A 99 11.93 20.51 24.67
N ALA A 100 12.87 21.11 25.41
CA ALA A 100 12.70 21.37 26.83
C ALA A 100 11.51 22.30 27.06
N ILE A 101 11.39 23.38 26.27
CA ILE A 101 10.22 24.29 26.30
C ILE A 101 8.92 23.51 26.06
N ALA A 102 8.86 22.69 25.00
CA ALA A 102 7.69 21.87 24.73
C ALA A 102 7.34 20.92 25.88
N SER A 103 8.36 20.31 26.50
CA SER A 103 8.19 19.42 27.64
C SER A 103 7.68 20.15 28.89
N GLU A 104 8.17 21.37 29.16
CA GLU A 104 7.66 22.21 30.25
C GLU A 104 6.19 22.57 30.02
N LEU A 105 5.80 22.94 28.79
CA LEU A 105 4.41 23.21 28.44
C LEU A 105 3.51 21.98 28.66
N THR A 106 3.95 20.79 28.26
CA THR A 106 3.21 19.55 28.53
C THR A 106 3.09 19.28 30.03
N LYS A 107 4.11 19.61 30.83
CA LYS A 107 4.09 19.39 32.29
C LYS A 107 3.14 20.31 33.02
N ILE A 108 2.96 21.56 32.56
CA ILE A 108 2.09 22.55 33.22
C ILE A 108 0.62 22.43 32.82
N LYS A 109 0.31 21.68 31.75
CA LYS A 109 -1.07 21.43 31.29
C LYS A 109 -1.99 21.04 32.46
N GLY A 110 -3.09 21.78 32.63
CA GLY A 110 -4.09 21.55 33.67
C GLY A 110 -3.61 21.80 35.11
N LYS A 111 -2.44 22.44 35.30
CA LYS A 111 -1.89 22.75 36.63
C LYS A 111 -1.94 24.24 36.91
N VAL A 112 -1.99 24.55 38.21
CA VAL A 112 -1.84 25.91 38.71
C VAL A 112 -0.37 26.32 38.64
N CYS A 113 -0.11 27.44 37.97
CA CYS A 113 1.18 28.06 37.76
C CYS A 113 1.29 29.35 38.59
N ASN A 114 2.46 29.62 39.15
CA ASN A 114 2.71 30.88 39.87
C ASN A 114 2.86 32.10 38.93
N ASP A 115 3.18 31.85 37.65
CA ASP A 115 3.27 32.88 36.61
C ASP A 115 1.93 32.96 35.88
N GLU A 116 1.22 34.08 36.04
CA GLU A 116 -0.09 34.33 35.41
C GLU A 116 -0.04 34.19 33.88
N LYS A 117 1.08 34.57 33.24
CA LYS A 117 1.22 34.43 31.79
C LYS A 117 1.34 32.96 31.39
N LEU A 118 1.98 32.13 32.21
CA LEU A 118 2.05 30.68 31.99
C LEU A 118 0.72 29.99 32.30
N GLN A 119 -0.06 30.49 33.28
CA GLN A 119 -1.38 29.95 33.60
C GLN A 119 -2.29 29.94 32.38
N GLY A 120 -2.33 31.03 31.60
CA GLY A 120 -3.15 31.08 30.38
C GLY A 120 -2.80 30.00 29.35
N PHE A 121 -1.52 29.62 29.23
CA PHE A 121 -1.12 28.51 28.36
C PHE A 121 -1.48 27.14 28.95
N ALA A 122 -1.35 26.97 30.28
CA ALA A 122 -1.74 25.75 30.97
C ALA A 122 -3.24 25.43 30.78
N ASP A 123 -4.09 26.46 30.88
CA ASP A 123 -5.54 26.35 30.73
C ASP A 123 -5.94 26.01 29.28
N ILE A 124 -5.34 26.70 28.29
CA ILE A 124 -5.62 26.46 26.87
C ILE A 124 -5.20 25.04 26.45
N LEU A 125 -4.07 24.55 26.96
CA LEU A 125 -3.60 23.19 26.66
C LEU A 125 -4.51 22.12 27.28
N ASP A 126 -5.22 22.43 28.36
CA ASP A 126 -6.15 21.52 29.05
C ASP A 126 -7.51 21.40 28.37
N ASP A 127 -8.07 22.52 27.86
CA ASP A 127 -9.37 22.55 27.18
C ASP A 127 -9.38 21.68 25.90
N GLU A 128 -8.23 21.56 25.20
CA GLU A 128 -8.04 20.82 23.93
C GLU A 128 -8.96 21.24 22.76
N ILE A 129 -9.96 22.11 22.99
CA ILE A 129 -10.89 22.62 21.98
C ILE A 129 -10.46 24.00 21.50
N VAL A 130 -9.91 24.82 22.39
CA VAL A 130 -9.44 26.19 22.10
C VAL A 130 -8.22 26.15 21.19
N THR A 131 -8.28 26.90 20.09
CA THR A 131 -7.15 27.08 19.18
C THR A 131 -6.39 28.35 19.53
N LEU A 132 -5.07 28.25 19.53
CA LEU A 132 -4.18 29.38 19.75
C LEU A 132 -3.24 29.50 18.56
N PHE A 133 -3.15 30.66 17.93
CA PHE A 133 -2.30 30.85 16.75
C PHE A 133 -1.20 31.86 17.04
N ASN A 134 0.04 31.47 16.76
CA ASN A 134 1.24 32.32 16.83
C ASN A 134 1.38 33.10 18.17
N ALA A 135 1.01 32.49 19.30
CA ALA A 135 1.10 33.14 20.60
C ALA A 135 2.53 33.12 21.12
N LYS A 136 3.10 34.29 21.41
CA LYS A 136 4.46 34.43 21.95
C LYS A 136 4.51 33.88 23.39
N LEU A 137 5.46 32.97 23.64
CA LEU A 137 5.68 32.42 24.97
C LEU A 137 6.39 33.40 25.91
N PRO A 138 6.19 33.31 27.23
CA PRO A 138 6.87 34.16 28.20
C PRO A 138 8.38 33.90 28.24
N GLU A 139 9.16 34.96 28.41
CA GLU A 139 10.64 34.89 28.45
C GLU A 139 11.18 34.00 29.59
N SER A 140 10.38 33.80 30.65
CA SER A 140 10.68 32.94 31.79
C SER A 140 10.99 31.50 31.41
N ILE A 141 10.44 31.01 30.28
CA ILE A 141 10.68 29.65 29.79
C ILE A 141 11.44 29.60 28.46
N THR A 142 11.70 30.74 27.81
CA THR A 142 12.30 30.78 26.46
C THR A 142 13.75 31.25 26.42
N PHE A 143 14.41 31.39 27.57
CA PHE A 143 15.79 31.92 27.66
C PHE A 143 15.92 33.33 27.04
N GLY A 144 14.87 34.14 27.15
CA GLY A 144 14.79 35.47 26.52
C GLY A 144 14.69 35.44 24.98
N LYS A 145 14.41 34.28 24.37
CA LYS A 145 14.28 34.12 22.92
C LYS A 145 12.83 34.18 22.46
N GLU A 146 12.62 34.54 21.20
CA GLU A 146 11.29 34.51 20.60
C GLU A 146 10.88 33.07 20.26
N VAL A 147 9.88 32.56 20.98
CA VAL A 147 9.28 31.25 20.72
C VAL A 147 7.77 31.42 20.71
N TYR A 148 7.12 30.76 19.77
CA TYR A 148 5.69 30.86 19.55
C TYR A 148 5.04 29.51 19.73
N LEU A 149 3.88 29.48 20.41
CA LEU A 149 2.98 28.33 20.49
C LEU A 149 1.88 28.49 19.44
N THR A 150 1.59 27.43 18.69
CA THR A 150 0.52 27.47 17.70
C THR A 150 -0.17 26.12 17.55
N THR A 151 -1.49 26.14 17.40
CA THR A 151 -2.30 25.01 16.98
C THR A 151 -2.29 24.95 15.45
N PHE A 152 -2.16 23.77 14.89
CA PHE A 152 -2.09 23.60 13.43
C PHE A 152 -2.66 22.25 13.00
N MET A 153 -2.97 22.14 11.70
CA MET A 153 -3.42 20.89 11.11
C MET A 153 -2.25 20.06 10.58
N VAL A 154 -2.10 18.85 11.11
CA VAL A 154 -1.11 17.90 10.60
C VAL A 154 -1.65 17.21 9.37
N HIS A 155 -1.06 17.53 8.23
CA HIS A 155 -1.32 16.89 6.95
C HIS A 155 -0.39 15.70 6.76
N ARG A 156 -0.92 14.49 6.94
CA ARG A 156 -0.16 13.24 6.85
C ARG A 156 0.53 13.08 5.51
N GLU A 157 -0.09 13.55 4.42
CA GLU A 157 0.50 13.51 3.08
C GLU A 157 1.80 14.31 2.97
N GLN A 158 1.98 15.30 3.85
CA GLN A 158 3.17 16.14 3.92
C GLN A 158 4.27 15.54 4.81
N LEU A 159 3.96 14.55 5.64
CA LEU A 159 4.96 13.89 6.50
C LEU A 159 5.82 12.86 5.74
N PRO A 160 7.03 12.54 6.22
CA PRO A 160 7.86 11.50 5.62
C PRO A 160 7.16 10.13 5.58
N ASN A 161 6.58 9.73 6.71
CA ASN A 161 5.97 8.42 6.92
C ASN A 161 4.45 8.44 7.12
N ARG A 162 3.81 9.61 6.95
CA ARG A 162 2.37 9.84 7.17
C ARG A 162 1.89 9.72 8.61
N TYR A 163 2.80 9.58 9.54
CA TYR A 163 2.60 9.73 10.98
C TYR A 163 3.78 10.52 11.54
N ILE A 164 3.64 11.01 12.77
CA ILE A 164 4.66 11.74 13.49
C ILE A 164 5.62 10.72 14.10
N ASP A 165 6.87 10.75 13.65
CA ASP A 165 7.96 9.91 14.17
C ASP A 165 9.30 10.66 14.23
N PHE A 166 9.22 11.99 14.24
CA PHE A 166 10.35 12.90 14.29
C PHE A 166 10.20 13.83 15.48
N GLU A 167 11.33 14.18 16.11
CA GLU A 167 11.33 15.09 17.27
C GLU A 167 11.30 16.56 16.86
N TYR A 168 11.90 16.88 15.71
CA TYR A 168 12.07 18.22 15.19
C TYR A 168 11.68 18.24 13.72
N PHE A 169 11.14 19.36 13.26
CA PHE A 169 10.71 19.49 11.87
C PHE A 169 10.75 20.95 11.41
N PRO A 170 10.99 21.17 10.11
CA PRO A 170 10.87 22.49 9.51
C PRO A 170 9.40 22.90 9.44
N VAL A 171 9.11 24.12 9.86
CA VAL A 171 7.79 24.74 9.87
C VAL A 171 7.77 25.88 8.85
N LEU A 172 6.72 25.93 8.03
CA LEU A 172 6.46 27.06 7.15
C LEU A 172 5.45 28.01 7.82
N MET A 173 5.88 29.23 8.07
CA MET A 173 5.11 30.24 8.83
C MET A 173 5.20 31.63 8.17
N CYS A 174 4.23 32.51 8.44
CA CYS A 174 4.25 33.91 8.01
C CYS A 174 3.40 34.75 8.98
N PRO A 175 3.81 34.87 10.27
CA PRO A 175 2.97 35.40 11.33
C PRO A 175 2.51 36.85 11.10
N GLU A 176 3.23 37.63 10.29
CA GLU A 176 2.85 39.01 9.96
C GLU A 176 1.68 39.09 8.97
N LYS A 177 1.28 37.98 8.35
CA LYS A 177 0.26 37.95 7.29
C LYS A 177 -0.81 36.89 7.47
N THR A 178 -0.58 35.88 8.31
CA THR A 178 -1.55 34.82 8.56
C THR A 178 -1.26 34.10 9.88
N GLU A 179 -2.34 33.65 10.52
CA GLU A 179 -2.33 32.73 11.65
C GLU A 179 -1.90 31.31 11.25
N ALA A 180 -2.01 30.98 9.96
CA ALA A 180 -1.68 29.67 9.47
C ALA A 180 -0.20 29.33 9.67
N SER A 181 0.06 28.10 10.09
CA SER A 181 1.39 27.50 10.09
C SER A 181 1.23 26.04 9.67
N ILE A 182 2.22 25.51 8.93
CA ILE A 182 2.19 24.11 8.49
C ILE A 182 3.56 23.48 8.67
N ILE A 183 3.59 22.17 8.85
CA ILE A 183 4.82 21.41 8.66
C ILE A 183 5.24 21.59 7.20
N LEU A 184 6.48 22.02 6.97
CA LEU A 184 7.01 22.12 5.62
C LEU A 184 6.94 20.72 4.97
N PRO A 185 6.41 20.57 3.74
CA PRO A 185 6.28 19.24 3.15
C PRO A 185 7.61 18.49 3.08
N SER A 186 7.62 17.25 3.57
CA SER A 186 8.79 16.37 3.68
C SER A 186 9.58 16.16 2.39
N ARG A 187 8.99 16.44 1.22
CA ARG A 187 9.72 16.39 -0.05
C ARG A 187 10.85 17.42 -0.13
N TYR A 188 10.77 18.51 0.64
CA TYR A 188 11.78 19.56 0.67
C TYR A 188 12.82 19.35 1.77
N TRP A 189 12.64 18.35 2.64
CA TRP A 189 13.57 18.10 3.73
C TRP A 189 14.89 17.56 3.18
N ALA A 190 15.99 18.05 3.75
CA ALA A 190 17.31 17.48 3.47
C ALA A 190 17.34 15.99 3.88
N SER A 191 18.02 15.17 3.07
CA SER A 191 17.75 13.73 2.92
C SER A 191 17.98 12.81 4.12
N GLU A 192 18.54 13.30 5.22
CA GLU A 192 18.90 12.44 6.37
C GLU A 192 17.71 12.06 7.27
N VAL A 193 16.60 12.81 7.23
CA VAL A 193 15.42 12.51 8.07
C VAL A 193 14.23 12.00 7.22
N GLY A 194 14.15 12.38 5.94
CA GLY A 194 12.96 12.14 5.12
C GLY A 194 13.05 11.05 4.04
N LYS A 195 14.26 10.60 3.66
CA LYS A 195 14.44 9.65 2.54
C LYS A 195 14.84 8.24 2.97
N GLU A 196 15.40 8.05 4.16
CA GLU A 196 15.75 6.69 4.63
C GLU A 196 14.50 5.86 4.97
N GLN A 197 13.46 6.48 5.54
CA GLN A 197 12.24 5.75 5.92
C GLN A 197 11.23 5.59 4.78
N ARG A 198 11.31 6.40 3.70
CA ARG A 198 10.54 6.20 2.45
C ARG A 198 10.97 4.97 1.64
N LYS A 199 12.07 4.32 2.03
CA LYS A 199 12.41 2.98 1.55
C LYS A 199 11.90 1.95 2.56
N THR A 200 10.59 1.68 2.58
CA THR A 200 10.26 0.27 2.38
C THR A 200 10.94 -0.06 1.07
N LYS A 201 12.08 -0.77 1.10
CA LYS A 201 12.82 -1.20 -0.09
C LYS A 201 11.87 -2.11 -0.86
N LEU A 202 10.92 -1.52 -1.60
CA LEU A 202 10.02 -2.23 -2.48
C LEU A 202 10.95 -3.00 -3.41
N ILE A 203 10.82 -4.33 -3.37
CA ILE A 203 11.63 -5.19 -4.22
C ILE A 203 11.41 -4.69 -5.65
N PRO A 204 12.46 -4.30 -6.41
CA PRO A 204 12.30 -3.79 -7.75
C PRO A 204 11.39 -4.72 -8.56
N LYS A 205 10.40 -4.20 -9.29
CA LYS A 205 9.37 -5.02 -9.97
C LYS A 205 9.96 -6.18 -10.80
N ARG A 206 11.12 -5.96 -11.45
CA ARG A 206 11.86 -6.99 -12.19
C ARG A 206 12.31 -8.16 -11.30
N LYS A 207 12.80 -7.86 -10.09
CA LYS A 207 13.16 -8.86 -9.08
C LYS A 207 11.92 -9.51 -8.47
N LEU A 208 10.86 -8.73 -8.23
CA LEU A 208 9.61 -9.25 -7.68
C LEU A 208 9.00 -10.33 -8.59
N LYS A 209 8.98 -10.13 -9.92
CA LYS A 209 8.40 -11.12 -10.84
C LYS A 209 9.05 -12.52 -10.75
N LYS A 210 10.35 -12.60 -10.47
CA LYS A 210 11.05 -13.89 -10.30
C LYS A 210 10.58 -14.64 -9.05
N LEU A 211 10.35 -13.90 -7.97
CA LEU A 211 9.90 -14.47 -6.69
C LEU A 211 8.53 -15.13 -6.78
N LEU A 212 7.68 -14.80 -7.76
CA LEU A 212 6.35 -15.40 -7.90
C LEU A 212 6.38 -16.93 -7.96
N TYR A 213 7.46 -17.49 -8.51
CA TYR A 213 7.65 -18.94 -8.63
C TYR A 213 8.79 -19.46 -7.74
N GLU A 214 9.86 -18.67 -7.54
CA GLU A 214 11.04 -19.07 -6.75
C GLU A 214 10.79 -19.01 -5.23
N ASP A 215 10.10 -17.97 -4.76
CA ASP A 215 9.83 -17.72 -3.34
C ASP A 215 8.49 -16.96 -3.20
N PRO A 216 7.35 -17.66 -3.37
CA PRO A 216 6.06 -17.00 -3.45
C PRO A 216 5.65 -16.35 -2.12
N MET A 217 6.20 -16.79 -0.98
CA MET A 217 5.98 -16.11 0.31
C MET A 217 6.63 -14.74 0.35
N ARG A 218 7.90 -14.63 -0.09
CA ARG A 218 8.55 -13.32 -0.23
C ARG A 218 7.89 -12.45 -1.29
N TYR A 219 7.32 -13.06 -2.33
CA TYR A 219 6.48 -12.36 -3.30
C TYR A 219 5.25 -11.73 -2.63
N ILE A 220 4.49 -12.50 -1.82
CA ILE A 220 3.30 -12.02 -1.09
C ILE A 220 3.66 -10.84 -0.20
N ASN A 221 4.73 -10.95 0.60
CA ASN A 221 5.16 -9.84 1.45
C ASN A 221 5.53 -8.59 0.62
N GLY A 222 6.19 -8.79 -0.51
CA GLY A 222 6.53 -7.72 -1.44
C GLY A 222 5.28 -7.07 -2.06
N ILE A 223 4.32 -7.87 -2.53
CA ILE A 223 3.11 -7.38 -3.20
C ILE A 223 2.19 -6.64 -2.23
N ASP A 224 2.12 -7.06 -0.97
CA ASP A 224 1.35 -6.34 0.07
C ASP A 224 1.94 -4.95 0.33
N ALA A 225 3.26 -4.82 0.34
CA ALA A 225 3.90 -3.51 0.41
C ALA A 225 3.59 -2.63 -0.82
N TYR A 226 3.52 -3.22 -2.02
CA TYR A 226 3.10 -2.50 -3.24
C TYR A 226 1.62 -2.11 -3.22
N ILE A 227 0.73 -2.97 -2.72
CA ILE A 227 -0.71 -2.67 -2.58
C ILE A 227 -0.88 -1.50 -1.62
N LYS A 228 -0.22 -1.55 -0.46
CA LYS A 228 -0.23 -0.47 0.54
C LYS A 228 0.24 0.85 -0.07
N ASP A 229 1.41 0.87 -0.71
CA ASP A 229 1.94 2.05 -1.42
C ASP A 229 0.99 2.55 -2.53
N THR A 230 0.28 1.65 -3.21
CA THR A 230 -0.61 1.99 -4.33
C THR A 230 -1.94 2.55 -3.85
N VAL A 231 -2.55 1.97 -2.80
CA VAL A 231 -3.71 2.55 -2.09
C VAL A 231 -3.35 3.94 -1.58
N ASP A 232 -2.18 4.07 -0.98
CA ASP A 232 -1.65 5.32 -0.45
C ASP A 232 -1.50 6.40 -1.53
N ARG A 233 -1.09 6.03 -2.74
CA ARG A 233 -1.02 6.96 -3.89
C ARG A 233 -2.39 7.24 -4.50
N GLY A 234 -3.26 6.23 -4.58
CA GLY A 234 -4.58 6.34 -5.19
C GLY A 234 -5.54 7.26 -4.43
N ILE A 235 -5.48 7.29 -3.09
CA ILE A 235 -6.23 8.25 -2.26
C ILE A 235 -5.88 9.71 -2.64
N ARG A 236 -4.67 9.95 -3.15
CA ARG A 236 -4.15 11.28 -3.50
C ARG A 236 -4.39 11.68 -4.96
N ALA A 237 -4.94 10.80 -5.80
CA ALA A 237 -5.03 11.02 -7.23
C ALA A 237 -6.45 11.42 -7.67
N SER A 238 -6.54 12.35 -8.61
CA SER A 238 -7.79 12.65 -9.33
C SER A 238 -8.32 11.43 -10.10
N GLU A 239 -7.43 10.52 -10.51
CA GLU A 239 -7.74 9.33 -11.32
C GLU A 239 -7.98 8.06 -10.49
N LYS A 240 -8.96 8.09 -9.58
CA LYS A 240 -9.29 6.97 -8.67
C LYS A 240 -9.40 5.61 -9.39
N LYS A 241 -10.04 5.56 -10.57
CA LYS A 241 -10.24 4.34 -11.37
C LYS A 241 -8.93 3.68 -11.83
N MET A 242 -7.90 4.47 -12.14
CA MET A 242 -6.60 3.93 -12.56
C MET A 242 -5.94 3.15 -11.42
N TRP A 243 -6.02 3.70 -10.21
CA TRP A 243 -5.44 3.10 -9.01
C TRP A 243 -6.20 1.87 -8.54
N GLU A 244 -7.54 1.89 -8.60
CA GLU A 244 -8.38 0.71 -8.36
C GLU A 244 -7.98 -0.46 -9.25
N ARG A 245 -7.85 -0.24 -10.57
CA ARG A 245 -7.38 -1.27 -11.52
C ARG A 245 -6.01 -1.84 -11.14
N LYS A 246 -5.10 -0.97 -10.72
CA LYS A 246 -3.74 -1.36 -10.33
C LYS A 246 -3.72 -2.16 -9.02
N ILE A 247 -4.54 -1.79 -8.05
CA ILE A 247 -4.72 -2.53 -6.79
C ILE A 247 -5.31 -3.91 -7.08
N SER A 248 -6.37 -3.99 -7.92
CA SER A 248 -6.96 -5.26 -8.33
C SER A 248 -5.95 -6.17 -9.03
N TYR A 249 -5.10 -5.61 -9.89
CA TYR A 249 -4.01 -6.36 -10.53
C TYR A 249 -3.01 -6.92 -9.52
N TYR A 250 -2.61 -6.14 -8.50
CA TYR A 250 -1.71 -6.63 -7.46
C TYR A 250 -2.35 -7.70 -6.56
N ARG A 251 -3.64 -7.56 -6.24
CA ARG A 251 -4.41 -8.60 -5.53
C ARG A 251 -4.51 -9.89 -6.35
N PHE A 252 -4.74 -9.78 -7.66
CA PHE A 252 -4.72 -10.94 -8.56
C PHE A 252 -3.34 -11.62 -8.61
N GLN A 253 -2.25 -10.85 -8.60
CA GLN A 253 -0.91 -11.41 -8.50
C GLN A 253 -0.66 -12.11 -7.15
N LYS A 254 -1.18 -11.54 -6.05
CA LYS A 254 -1.14 -12.15 -4.72
C LYS A 254 -1.86 -13.51 -4.70
N SER A 255 -3.05 -13.63 -5.29
CA SER A 255 -3.77 -14.92 -5.33
C SER A 255 -2.99 -15.98 -6.10
N THR A 256 -2.31 -15.62 -7.19
CA THR A 256 -1.41 -16.54 -7.91
C THR A 256 -0.28 -17.05 -7.00
N ALA A 257 0.34 -16.16 -6.22
CA ALA A 257 1.38 -16.56 -5.28
C ALA A 257 0.86 -17.45 -4.14
N LEU A 258 -0.36 -17.18 -3.64
CA LEU A 258 -1.03 -18.01 -2.64
C LEU A 258 -1.29 -19.43 -3.16
N ILE A 259 -1.75 -19.57 -4.41
CA ILE A 259 -1.91 -20.87 -5.09
C ILE A 259 -0.56 -21.60 -5.15
N ASN A 260 0.52 -20.91 -5.53
CA ASN A 260 1.86 -21.52 -5.60
C ASN A 260 2.41 -21.96 -4.23
N CYS A 261 1.91 -21.38 -3.13
CA CYS A 261 2.21 -21.79 -1.75
C CYS A 261 1.33 -22.94 -1.23
N GLY A 262 0.27 -23.31 -1.95
CA GLY A 262 -0.76 -24.23 -1.45
C GLY A 262 -1.76 -23.62 -0.46
N LYS A 263 -1.85 -22.28 -0.39
CA LYS A 263 -2.80 -21.54 0.46
C LYS A 263 -4.13 -21.34 -0.29
N TYR A 264 -4.82 -22.44 -0.58
CA TYR A 264 -5.95 -22.44 -1.52
C TYR A 264 -7.16 -21.66 -1.02
N GLN A 265 -7.51 -21.75 0.27
CA GLN A 265 -8.63 -21.01 0.84
C GLN A 265 -8.39 -19.49 0.77
N GLU A 266 -7.21 -19.01 1.20
CA GLU A 266 -6.85 -17.58 1.11
C GLU A 266 -6.88 -17.06 -0.34
N ALA A 267 -6.47 -17.90 -1.30
CA ALA A 267 -6.51 -17.56 -2.72
C ALA A 267 -7.95 -17.48 -3.25
N GLU A 268 -8.80 -18.44 -2.86
CA GLU A 268 -10.21 -18.49 -3.21
C GLU A 268 -10.94 -17.23 -2.71
N ASP A 269 -10.81 -16.91 -1.42
CA ASP A 269 -11.46 -15.76 -0.80
C ASP A 269 -11.11 -14.46 -1.54
N LEU A 270 -9.81 -14.26 -1.83
CA LEU A 270 -9.33 -13.08 -2.55
C LEU A 270 -9.85 -13.01 -3.99
N LEU A 271 -9.94 -14.15 -4.69
CA LEU A 271 -10.45 -14.21 -6.06
C LEU A 271 -11.96 -13.97 -6.11
N ARG A 272 -12.73 -14.46 -5.13
CA ARG A 272 -14.16 -14.15 -4.99
C ARG A 272 -14.39 -12.68 -4.67
N GLU A 273 -13.59 -12.10 -3.77
CA GLU A 273 -13.60 -10.65 -3.53
C GLU A 273 -13.39 -9.88 -4.85
N LEU A 274 -12.38 -10.27 -5.64
CA LEU A 274 -12.13 -9.64 -6.95
C LEU A 274 -13.28 -9.79 -7.94
N LEU A 275 -13.93 -10.97 -8.01
CA LEU A 275 -15.10 -11.17 -8.86
C LEU A 275 -16.28 -10.30 -8.45
N SER A 276 -16.44 -10.01 -7.16
CA SER A 276 -17.56 -9.21 -6.66
C SER A 276 -17.60 -7.78 -7.23
N TYR A 277 -16.47 -7.27 -7.72
CA TYR A 277 -16.38 -5.97 -8.39
C TYR A 277 -16.93 -5.96 -9.83
N TYR A 278 -17.27 -7.11 -10.40
CA TYR A 278 -17.72 -7.24 -11.79
C TYR A 278 -19.22 -7.54 -11.88
N ASN A 279 -19.89 -6.88 -12.83
CA ASN A 279 -21.16 -7.38 -13.33
C ASN A 279 -20.87 -8.58 -14.26
N MET A 280 -21.09 -9.79 -13.76
CA MET A 280 -20.69 -11.04 -14.43
C MET A 280 -21.26 -11.16 -15.86
N SER A 281 -22.57 -10.93 -16.03
CA SER A 281 -23.22 -11.03 -17.34
C SER A 281 -22.62 -10.06 -18.35
N LYS A 282 -22.36 -8.82 -17.93
CA LYS A 282 -21.72 -7.80 -18.79
C LYS A 282 -20.26 -8.13 -19.08
N ALA A 283 -19.52 -8.67 -18.12
CA ALA A 283 -18.12 -9.04 -18.30
C ALA A 283 -17.96 -10.23 -19.28
N GLU A 284 -18.85 -11.22 -19.18
CA GLU A 284 -18.92 -12.36 -20.09
C GLU A 284 -19.25 -11.94 -21.52
N GLN A 285 -20.29 -11.13 -21.71
CA GLN A 285 -20.70 -10.62 -23.03
C GLN A 285 -19.60 -9.79 -23.71
N ASN A 286 -18.83 -9.04 -22.93
CA ASN A 286 -17.75 -8.20 -23.47
C ASN A 286 -16.43 -8.93 -23.68
N GLY A 287 -16.31 -10.20 -23.26
CA GLY A 287 -15.05 -10.92 -23.28
C GLY A 287 -13.96 -10.22 -22.45
N ASP A 288 -14.28 -9.79 -21.23
CA ASP A 288 -13.32 -9.08 -20.37
C ASP A 288 -12.15 -10.00 -19.99
N ILE A 289 -10.94 -9.60 -20.40
CA ILE A 289 -9.71 -10.36 -20.23
C ILE A 289 -9.36 -10.53 -18.74
N PHE A 290 -9.56 -9.50 -17.92
CA PHE A 290 -9.20 -9.57 -16.50
C PHE A 290 -10.21 -10.41 -15.73
N TYR A 291 -11.50 -10.29 -16.04
CA TYR A 291 -12.53 -11.20 -15.54
C TYR A 291 -12.21 -12.66 -15.87
N SER A 292 -11.88 -12.96 -17.13
CA SER A 292 -11.49 -14.29 -17.57
C SER A 292 -10.24 -14.80 -16.84
N SER A 293 -9.28 -13.91 -16.55
CA SER A 293 -8.09 -14.20 -15.74
C SER A 293 -8.43 -14.57 -14.29
N ILE A 294 -9.40 -13.88 -13.68
CA ILE A 294 -9.85 -14.20 -12.33
C ILE A 294 -10.53 -15.59 -12.30
N LEU A 295 -11.43 -15.86 -13.26
CA LEU A 295 -12.11 -17.15 -13.39
C LEU A 295 -11.13 -18.32 -13.54
N ILE A 296 -10.17 -18.22 -14.46
CA ILE A 296 -9.18 -19.30 -14.68
C ILE A 296 -8.34 -19.58 -13.44
N ASN A 297 -8.00 -18.54 -12.67
CA ASN A 297 -7.25 -18.70 -11.44
C ASN A 297 -8.10 -19.29 -10.31
N LEU A 298 -9.38 -18.93 -10.21
CA LEU A 298 -10.31 -19.42 -9.19
C LEU A 298 -10.62 -20.93 -9.33
N ILE A 299 -10.60 -21.46 -10.55
CA ILE A 299 -10.79 -22.90 -10.78
C ILE A 299 -9.74 -23.74 -10.04
N SER A 300 -8.49 -23.27 -9.96
CA SER A 300 -7.39 -24.03 -9.32
C SER A 300 -7.63 -24.33 -7.84
N PRO A 301 -7.84 -23.33 -6.95
CA PRO A 301 -8.09 -23.62 -5.54
C PRO A 301 -9.38 -24.42 -5.32
N LEU A 302 -10.39 -24.32 -6.19
CA LEU A 302 -11.59 -25.15 -6.10
C LEU A 302 -11.28 -26.61 -6.37
N ILE A 303 -10.52 -26.92 -7.43
CA ILE A 303 -10.08 -28.28 -7.75
C ILE A 303 -9.21 -28.86 -6.63
N GLU A 304 -8.27 -28.08 -6.08
CA GLU A 304 -7.37 -28.55 -5.02
C GLU A 304 -8.07 -28.74 -3.66
N GLN A 305 -9.30 -28.24 -3.51
CA GLN A 305 -10.15 -28.43 -2.33
C GLN A 305 -11.31 -29.40 -2.61
N ASP A 306 -11.23 -30.18 -3.70
CA ASP A 306 -12.26 -31.14 -4.12
C ASP A 306 -13.67 -30.53 -4.34
N LYS A 307 -13.76 -29.21 -4.60
CA LYS A 307 -15.00 -28.48 -4.93
C LYS A 307 -15.34 -28.62 -6.42
N PHE A 308 -15.37 -29.84 -6.94
CA PHE A 308 -15.42 -30.14 -8.38
C PHE A 308 -16.67 -29.61 -9.10
N SER A 309 -17.85 -29.74 -8.50
CA SER A 309 -19.10 -29.23 -9.09
C SER A 309 -19.07 -27.71 -9.29
N GLU A 310 -18.46 -26.99 -8.34
CA GLU A 310 -18.30 -25.54 -8.44
C GLU A 310 -17.23 -25.17 -9.49
N ALA A 311 -16.12 -25.90 -9.55
CA ALA A 311 -15.12 -25.73 -10.59
C ALA A 311 -15.71 -25.91 -12.00
N ARG A 312 -16.57 -26.92 -12.21
CA ARG A 312 -17.30 -27.14 -13.47
C ARG A 312 -18.17 -25.95 -13.85
N ARG A 313 -18.88 -25.36 -12.89
CA ARG A 313 -19.68 -24.15 -13.12
C ARG A 313 -18.82 -22.98 -13.60
N TYR A 314 -17.66 -22.75 -12.98
CA TYR A 314 -16.76 -21.67 -13.39
C TYR A 314 -16.07 -21.93 -14.73
N ILE A 315 -15.81 -23.19 -15.10
CA ILE A 315 -15.36 -23.58 -16.45
C ILE A 315 -16.39 -23.15 -17.51
N LEU A 316 -17.69 -23.41 -17.28
CA LEU A 316 -18.75 -23.01 -18.22
C LEU A 316 -18.86 -21.48 -18.35
N MET A 317 -18.71 -20.74 -17.25
CA MET A 317 -18.68 -19.27 -17.28
C MET A 317 -17.48 -18.76 -18.06
N LEU A 318 -16.32 -19.38 -17.88
CA LEU A 318 -15.09 -19.02 -18.57
C LEU A 318 -15.17 -19.32 -20.08
N GLU A 319 -15.76 -20.44 -20.48
CA GLU A 319 -16.01 -20.77 -21.90
C GLU A 319 -16.81 -19.68 -22.61
N LYS A 320 -17.92 -19.25 -21.99
CA LYS A 320 -18.75 -18.15 -22.50
C LYS A 320 -17.99 -16.83 -22.59
N ALA A 321 -17.15 -16.52 -21.60
CA ALA A 321 -16.33 -15.31 -21.63
C ALA A 321 -15.28 -15.36 -22.75
N ILE A 322 -14.59 -16.49 -22.91
CA ILE A 322 -13.53 -16.69 -23.91
C ILE A 322 -14.10 -16.56 -25.33
N SER A 323 -15.29 -17.10 -25.60
CA SER A 323 -15.91 -17.01 -26.94
C SER A 323 -16.18 -15.56 -27.39
N ASN A 324 -16.26 -14.62 -26.43
CA ASN A 324 -16.47 -13.20 -26.70
C ASN A 324 -15.17 -12.38 -26.70
N ILE A 325 -14.01 -12.98 -26.48
CA ILE A 325 -12.71 -12.29 -26.51
C ILE A 325 -12.35 -11.95 -27.96
N LYS A 326 -12.26 -10.65 -28.26
CA LYS A 326 -11.92 -10.16 -29.61
C LYS A 326 -10.49 -10.45 -30.06
N SER A 327 -9.56 -10.60 -29.10
CA SER A 327 -8.14 -10.82 -29.41
C SER A 327 -7.86 -12.31 -29.54
N GLU A 328 -7.62 -12.79 -30.76
CA GLU A 328 -7.32 -14.19 -31.06
C GLU A 328 -6.16 -14.75 -30.21
N LYS A 329 -5.08 -13.98 -30.06
CA LYS A 329 -3.95 -14.36 -29.21
C LYS A 329 -4.35 -14.62 -27.76
N HIS A 330 -5.19 -13.75 -27.18
CA HIS A 330 -5.65 -13.94 -25.80
C HIS A 330 -6.62 -15.13 -25.72
N MET A 331 -7.53 -15.23 -26.68
CA MET A 331 -8.48 -16.34 -26.79
C MET A 331 -7.75 -17.69 -26.82
N GLN A 332 -6.76 -17.87 -27.69
CA GLN A 332 -5.93 -19.08 -27.77
C GLN A 332 -5.20 -19.36 -26.44
N SER A 333 -4.62 -18.35 -25.81
CA SER A 333 -3.94 -18.50 -24.51
C SER A 333 -4.90 -18.95 -23.40
N PHE A 334 -6.14 -18.45 -23.41
CA PHE A 334 -7.16 -18.86 -22.45
C PHE A 334 -7.68 -20.26 -22.74
N TYR A 335 -7.90 -20.64 -24.00
CA TYR A 335 -8.29 -22.01 -24.36
C TYR A 335 -7.26 -23.04 -23.90
N LEU A 336 -5.97 -22.78 -24.12
CA LEU A 336 -4.91 -23.68 -23.65
C LEU A 336 -4.95 -23.84 -22.12
N SER A 337 -5.16 -22.73 -21.40
CA SER A 337 -5.26 -22.73 -19.94
C SER A 337 -6.52 -23.46 -19.46
N LEU A 338 -7.63 -23.27 -20.15
CA LEU A 338 -8.92 -23.91 -19.87
C LEU A 338 -8.84 -25.43 -20.06
N GLU A 339 -8.29 -25.89 -21.19
CA GLU A 339 -8.11 -27.32 -21.46
C GLU A 339 -7.22 -27.97 -20.42
N TYR A 340 -6.15 -27.29 -20.00
CA TYR A 340 -5.36 -27.74 -18.86
C TYR A 340 -6.21 -27.88 -17.58
N ARG A 341 -7.08 -26.92 -17.23
CA ARG A 341 -7.96 -27.05 -16.05
C ARG A 341 -8.95 -28.20 -16.17
N LYS A 342 -9.51 -28.44 -17.35
CA LYS A 342 -10.39 -29.60 -17.61
C LYS A 342 -9.66 -30.92 -17.38
N ILE A 343 -8.42 -31.05 -17.83
CA ILE A 343 -7.58 -32.23 -17.54
C ILE A 343 -7.42 -32.44 -16.04
N GLN A 344 -7.08 -31.38 -15.29
CA GLN A 344 -6.89 -31.48 -13.84
C GLN A 344 -8.16 -32.01 -13.17
N LEU A 345 -9.31 -31.47 -13.59
CA LEU A 345 -10.61 -31.84 -13.08
C LEU A 345 -10.98 -33.27 -13.44
N ASP A 346 -10.85 -33.68 -14.70
CA ASP A 346 -11.20 -35.03 -15.17
C ASP A 346 -10.36 -36.09 -14.44
N ILE A 347 -9.04 -35.87 -14.30
CA ILE A 347 -8.16 -36.79 -13.56
C ILE A 347 -8.49 -36.84 -12.07
N LEU A 348 -8.78 -35.70 -11.43
CA LEU A 348 -9.02 -35.65 -9.98
C LEU A 348 -10.44 -36.09 -9.59
N ASP A 349 -11.45 -35.79 -10.39
CA ASP A 349 -12.86 -36.16 -10.19
C ASP A 349 -13.18 -37.59 -10.66
N GLY A 350 -12.28 -38.23 -11.43
CA GLY A 350 -12.32 -39.67 -11.71
C GLY A 350 -12.61 -40.09 -13.15
N ASP A 351 -12.78 -39.14 -14.09
CA ASP A 351 -12.86 -39.41 -15.52
C ASP A 351 -11.45 -39.56 -16.13
N LEU A 352 -10.79 -40.66 -15.74
CA LEU A 352 -9.38 -40.90 -16.01
C LEU A 352 -9.07 -41.01 -17.52
N GLU A 353 -9.94 -41.67 -18.28
CA GLU A 353 -9.70 -41.93 -19.71
C GLU A 353 -9.83 -40.66 -20.55
N ARG A 354 -10.82 -39.82 -20.25
CA ARG A 354 -10.95 -38.51 -20.88
C ARG A 354 -9.75 -37.63 -20.54
N GLY A 355 -9.37 -37.60 -19.26
CA GLY A 355 -8.23 -36.81 -18.80
C GLY A 355 -6.92 -37.21 -19.49
N VAL A 356 -6.61 -38.51 -19.56
CA VAL A 356 -5.35 -38.99 -20.19
C VAL A 356 -5.34 -38.78 -21.71
N HIS A 357 -6.49 -38.93 -22.38
CA HIS A 357 -6.62 -38.61 -23.81
C HIS A 357 -6.29 -37.14 -24.09
N SER A 358 -6.85 -36.23 -23.29
CA SER A 358 -6.57 -34.80 -23.38
C SER A 358 -5.11 -34.47 -23.07
N ILE A 359 -4.48 -35.14 -22.11
CA ILE A 359 -3.04 -34.97 -21.84
C ILE A 359 -2.20 -35.36 -23.05
N ASN A 360 -2.48 -36.49 -23.70
CA ASN A 360 -1.74 -36.94 -24.88
C ASN A 360 -1.81 -35.91 -26.00
N LYS A 361 -3.01 -35.45 -26.31
CA LYS A 361 -3.23 -34.41 -27.31
C LYS A 361 -2.41 -33.15 -27.01
N MET A 362 -2.42 -32.67 -25.77
CA MET A 362 -1.64 -31.48 -25.40
C MET A 362 -0.12 -31.70 -25.44
N LEU A 363 0.37 -32.92 -25.19
CA LEU A 363 1.81 -33.23 -25.27
C LEU A 363 2.31 -33.26 -26.73
N GLU A 364 1.47 -33.69 -27.68
CA GLU A 364 1.78 -33.68 -29.12
C GLU A 364 2.02 -32.25 -29.64
N GLU A 365 1.36 -31.25 -29.05
CA GLU A 365 1.54 -29.83 -29.37
C GLU A 365 2.87 -29.23 -28.88
N LYS A 366 3.78 -30.05 -28.35
CA LYS A 366 5.11 -29.66 -27.84
C LYS A 366 5.04 -28.47 -26.86
N PRO A 367 4.33 -28.63 -25.73
CA PRO A 367 4.14 -27.55 -24.77
C PRO A 367 5.48 -27.12 -24.16
N ASN A 368 5.54 -25.88 -23.66
CA ASN A 368 6.70 -25.42 -22.90
C ASN A 368 6.92 -26.27 -21.63
N ASP A 369 8.12 -26.18 -21.03
CA ASP A 369 8.49 -27.04 -19.91
C ASP A 369 7.58 -26.89 -18.68
N ILE A 370 7.03 -25.70 -18.45
CA ILE A 370 6.10 -25.45 -17.34
C ILE A 370 4.83 -26.26 -17.52
N LEU A 371 4.19 -26.16 -18.68
CA LEU A 371 2.97 -26.89 -18.99
C LEU A 371 3.26 -28.40 -19.09
N ARG A 372 4.37 -28.80 -19.73
CA ARG A 372 4.81 -30.20 -19.82
C ARG A 372 4.99 -30.84 -18.44
N SER A 373 5.66 -30.16 -17.51
CA SER A 373 5.84 -30.66 -16.14
C SER A 373 4.52 -30.89 -15.41
N SER A 374 3.56 -30.00 -15.65
CA SER A 374 2.23 -30.05 -15.09
C SER A 374 1.43 -31.22 -15.68
N LEU A 375 1.51 -31.43 -17.00
CA LEU A 375 0.91 -32.60 -17.66
C LEU A 375 1.51 -33.90 -17.13
N TYR A 376 2.84 -33.98 -16.93
CA TYR A 376 3.48 -35.16 -16.31
C TYR A 376 3.00 -35.41 -14.88
N LEU A 377 2.72 -34.36 -14.09
CA LEU A 377 2.18 -34.53 -12.75
C LEU A 377 0.84 -35.26 -12.80
N TYR A 378 -0.07 -34.81 -13.68
CA TYR A 378 -1.39 -35.43 -13.82
C TYR A 378 -1.33 -36.80 -14.48
N TYR A 379 -0.34 -37.06 -15.33
CA TYR A 379 -0.03 -38.40 -15.81
C TYR A 379 0.39 -39.35 -14.67
N GLY A 380 1.23 -38.88 -13.76
CA GLY A 380 1.60 -39.64 -12.56
C GLY A 380 0.40 -39.94 -11.67
N ILE A 381 -0.49 -38.96 -11.46
CA ILE A 381 -1.74 -39.13 -10.69
C ILE A 381 -2.68 -40.13 -11.39
N TYR A 382 -2.78 -40.09 -12.72
CA TYR A 382 -3.53 -41.07 -13.51
C TYR A 382 -3.04 -42.50 -13.25
N TYR A 383 -1.73 -42.76 -13.39
CA TYR A 383 -1.17 -44.09 -13.17
C TYR A 383 -1.28 -44.54 -11.71
N PHE A 384 -1.12 -43.61 -10.76
CA PHE A 384 -1.36 -43.87 -9.35
C PHE A 384 -2.80 -44.35 -9.11
N LYS A 385 -3.80 -43.64 -9.65
CA LYS A 385 -5.22 -44.02 -9.53
C LYS A 385 -5.56 -45.33 -10.25
N LYS A 386 -4.82 -45.71 -11.29
CA LYS A 386 -4.92 -47.03 -11.96
C LYS A 386 -4.19 -48.16 -11.23
N GLY A 387 -3.48 -47.87 -10.13
CA GLY A 387 -2.70 -48.85 -9.38
C GLY A 387 -1.31 -49.17 -9.96
N ASN A 388 -0.87 -48.48 -11.02
CA ASN A 388 0.45 -48.67 -11.61
C ASN A 388 1.48 -47.73 -10.97
N LYS A 389 2.00 -48.16 -9.81
CA LYS A 389 2.94 -47.39 -8.97
C LYS A 389 4.26 -47.06 -9.68
N ASN A 390 4.80 -47.99 -10.47
CA ASN A 390 6.09 -47.78 -11.16
C ASN A 390 6.00 -46.68 -12.21
N SER A 391 4.95 -46.70 -13.04
CA SER A 391 4.70 -45.63 -14.01
C SER A 391 4.42 -44.30 -13.29
N ALA A 392 3.65 -44.32 -12.20
CA ALA A 392 3.39 -43.10 -11.42
C ALA A 392 4.68 -42.45 -10.92
N LEU A 393 5.60 -43.23 -10.32
CA LEU A 393 6.88 -42.75 -9.83
C LEU A 393 7.77 -42.16 -10.94
N ASP A 394 7.84 -42.82 -12.11
CA ASP A 394 8.60 -42.29 -13.26
C ASP A 394 8.08 -40.92 -13.70
N TYR A 395 6.77 -40.75 -13.83
CA TYR A 395 6.18 -39.47 -14.22
C TYR A 395 6.37 -38.37 -13.16
N PHE A 396 6.29 -38.72 -11.87
CA PHE A 396 6.62 -37.79 -10.80
C PHE A 396 8.07 -37.32 -10.85
N ASP A 397 9.02 -38.22 -11.14
CA ASP A 397 10.42 -37.85 -11.31
C ASP A 397 10.64 -36.96 -12.54
N ARG A 398 9.92 -37.22 -13.64
CA ARG A 398 9.91 -36.33 -14.83
C ARG A 398 9.36 -34.94 -14.49
N THR A 399 8.31 -34.83 -13.68
CA THR A 399 7.80 -33.54 -13.20
C THR A 399 8.87 -32.77 -12.41
N LEU A 400 9.55 -33.43 -11.47
CA LEU A 400 10.56 -32.81 -10.60
C LEU A 400 11.82 -32.35 -11.36
N LYS A 401 12.13 -32.97 -12.50
CA LYS A 401 13.20 -32.52 -13.40
C LYS A 401 12.91 -31.17 -14.05
N LEU A 402 11.63 -30.86 -14.29
CA LEU A 402 11.22 -29.69 -15.06
C LEU A 402 10.75 -28.52 -14.19
N ILE A 403 10.16 -28.76 -13.01
CA ILE A 403 9.62 -27.68 -12.18
C ILE A 403 9.80 -27.95 -10.68
N LYS A 404 10.04 -26.87 -9.93
CA LYS A 404 10.34 -26.91 -8.50
C LYS A 404 9.52 -25.92 -7.68
N THR A 405 8.30 -25.59 -8.11
CA THR A 405 7.44 -24.70 -7.32
C THR A 405 7.01 -25.42 -6.04
N PRO A 406 6.95 -24.73 -4.88
CA PRO A 406 6.66 -25.39 -3.59
C PRO A 406 5.35 -26.19 -3.57
N GLY A 407 4.28 -25.69 -4.18
CA GLY A 407 3.00 -26.39 -4.27
C GLY A 407 3.09 -27.70 -5.07
N ILE A 408 3.79 -27.69 -6.21
CA ILE A 408 3.96 -28.90 -7.03
C ILE A 408 4.84 -29.91 -6.32
N LEU A 409 5.93 -29.47 -5.67
CA LEU A 409 6.81 -30.34 -4.87
C LEU A 409 6.02 -31.07 -3.79
N LYS A 410 5.25 -30.34 -2.97
CA LYS A 410 4.42 -30.93 -1.92
C LYS A 410 3.41 -31.94 -2.48
N LYS A 411 2.79 -31.63 -3.62
CA LYS A 411 1.82 -32.51 -4.27
C LYS A 411 2.47 -33.79 -4.81
N VAL A 412 3.62 -33.68 -5.48
CA VAL A 412 4.40 -34.84 -5.93
C VAL A 412 4.82 -35.70 -4.74
N GLU A 413 5.39 -35.11 -3.69
CA GLU A 413 5.83 -35.84 -2.49
C GLU A 413 4.67 -36.55 -1.78
N TYR A 414 3.47 -35.96 -1.79
CA TYR A 414 2.27 -36.58 -1.26
C TYR A 414 1.92 -37.87 -2.02
N TYR A 415 1.87 -37.82 -3.35
CA TYR A 415 1.55 -39.00 -4.16
C TYR A 415 2.68 -40.04 -4.18
N LYS A 416 3.96 -39.61 -4.19
CA LYS A 416 5.11 -40.51 -4.09
C LYS A 416 5.09 -41.31 -2.78
N ARG A 417 4.70 -40.69 -1.65
CA ARG A 417 4.55 -41.39 -0.36
C ARG A 417 3.41 -42.41 -0.31
N LYS A 418 2.44 -42.31 -1.23
CA LYS A 418 1.29 -43.22 -1.33
C LYS A 418 1.47 -44.33 -2.37
N CYS A 419 2.43 -44.18 -3.28
CA CYS A 419 2.93 -45.26 -4.11
C CYS A 419 3.77 -46.18 -3.23
#